data_AF-A0A640QJB4-F1
#
_entry.id   AF-A0A640QJB4-F1
#
_cell.length_a   1.000
_cell.length_b   1.000
_cell.length_c   1.000
_cell.angle_alpha   90.00
_cell.angle_beta   90.00
_cell.angle_gamma   90.00
#
_symmetry.space_group_name_H-M   'P 1'
#
loop_
_entity.id
_entity.type
_entity.pdbx_description
1 polymer ?
#
loop_
_entity_poly.entity_id
_entity_poly.type
_entity_poly.pdbx_seq_one_letter_code
_entity_poly.pdbx_strand_id
1 'polypeptide(L)'
;MRKHFLSASALCLTLAALSPLVSAHQQGDWIVRGGLTTVAPDESTSNIVAGGTDLGVALNIGNDTQLGLNVAYFITDNINIELLAATPFKHDVNFSVADPLGTGNQLGEVTHLPPTLTANYYFNDASSAFQPYVGAGINYTFIFDEEFTGANETAGLSDLSLDNSFGLSAQIGMDYQIDKKWHVNASVRYIDIDTEATFKVGEASGTVNDIEIDPWVYTLSVGYTF
;
A
#
# COMPACT_ATOMS: atom_id res chain seq x y z
N MET A 1 53.44 38.10 39.20
CA MET A 1 52.07 38.67 39.26
C MET A 1 51.31 38.06 38.08
N ARG A 2 50.25 37.24 38.17
CA ARG A 2 49.14 37.10 39.11
C ARG A 2 48.66 35.62 39.14
N LYS A 3 48.41 35.14 40.37
CA LYS A 3 47.32 34.29 40.90
C LYS A 3 47.08 32.85 40.38
N HIS A 4 47.20 31.95 41.36
CA HIS A 4 46.77 30.54 41.44
C HIS A 4 45.25 30.34 41.26
N PHE A 5 44.83 29.14 40.83
CA PHE A 5 43.85 28.31 41.57
C PHE A 5 44.04 26.81 41.24
N LEU A 6 44.10 26.01 42.30
CA LEU A 6 44.10 24.55 42.35
C LEU A 6 42.68 23.97 42.18
N SER A 7 42.64 22.63 42.03
CA SER A 7 41.55 21.68 42.36
C SER A 7 40.61 21.33 41.21
N ALA A 8 40.71 20.12 40.64
CA ALA A 8 40.21 18.84 41.17
C ALA A 8 38.69 18.68 41.00
N SER A 9 38.31 17.82 40.06
CA SER A 9 37.27 16.79 40.26
C SER A 9 37.15 15.94 39.00
N ALA A 10 37.76 14.76 39.06
CA ALA A 10 37.24 13.61 38.38
C ALA A 10 35.86 13.31 38.99
N LEU A 11 34.79 13.43 38.21
CA LEU A 11 33.50 12.88 38.58
C LEU A 11 32.96 12.08 37.40
N CYS A 12 33.01 10.77 37.58
CA CYS A 12 32.28 9.79 36.81
C CYS A 12 30.82 10.24 36.60
N LEU A 13 30.40 10.40 35.36
CA LEU A 13 29.04 10.07 34.96
C LEU A 13 29.11 8.92 33.95
N THR A 14 29.43 7.75 34.47
CA THR A 14 28.89 6.50 33.96
C THR A 14 27.36 6.55 34.12
N LEU A 15 26.67 7.25 33.24
CA LEU A 15 25.33 6.82 32.84
C LEU A 15 25.53 5.83 31.69
N ALA A 16 26.05 4.65 32.05
CA ALA A 16 25.45 3.45 31.47
C ALA A 16 24.03 3.44 32.03
N ALA A 17 23.14 4.20 31.37
CA ALA A 17 21.72 4.02 31.57
C ALA A 17 21.50 2.51 31.43
N LEU A 18 20.95 1.91 32.47
CA LEU A 18 20.25 0.65 32.35
C LEU A 18 19.25 0.87 31.22
N SER A 19 19.66 0.57 29.98
CA SER A 19 18.73 0.45 28.88
C SER A 19 17.75 -0.59 29.41
N PRO A 20 16.47 -0.25 29.64
CA PRO A 20 15.52 -1.33 29.78
C PRO A 20 15.76 -2.23 28.57
N LEU A 21 15.84 -3.54 28.78
CA LEU A 21 15.73 -4.48 27.69
C LEU A 21 14.46 -4.08 26.95
N VAL A 22 14.61 -3.32 25.87
CA VAL A 22 13.52 -2.93 24.98
C VAL A 22 13.38 -4.18 24.16
N SER A 23 12.43 -5.02 24.55
CA SER A 23 11.92 -5.99 23.60
C SER A 23 11.07 -5.21 22.62
N ALA A 24 11.50 -5.21 21.36
CA ALA A 24 10.81 -4.60 20.25
C ALA A 24 9.50 -5.33 19.99
N HIS A 25 9.55 -6.65 19.79
CA HIS A 25 8.40 -7.51 19.57
C HIS A 25 8.61 -8.87 20.24
N GLN A 26 7.56 -9.48 20.77
CA GLN A 26 7.54 -10.80 21.39
C GLN A 26 6.33 -11.61 20.95
N GLN A 27 6.41 -12.94 21.09
CA GLN A 27 5.25 -13.80 20.92
C GLN A 27 4.05 -13.31 21.77
N GLY A 28 2.90 -13.15 21.10
CA GLY A 28 1.65 -12.71 21.72
C GLY A 28 1.37 -11.21 21.57
N ASP A 29 2.36 -10.43 21.10
CA ASP A 29 2.18 -9.00 20.90
C ASP A 29 1.17 -8.72 19.78
N TRP A 30 0.28 -7.75 20.05
CA TRP A 30 -0.55 -7.14 19.02
C TRP A 30 0.04 -5.79 18.63
N ILE A 31 0.18 -5.56 17.33
CA ILE A 31 0.57 -4.27 16.78
C ILE A 31 -0.59 -3.67 16.03
N VAL A 32 -0.84 -2.39 16.26
CA VAL A 32 -1.69 -1.57 15.42
C VAL A 32 -0.86 -0.41 14.89
N ARG A 33 -0.81 -0.25 13.57
CA ARG A 33 -0.15 0.86 12.89
C ARG A 33 -1.18 1.71 12.13
N GLY A 34 -0.99 3.02 12.17
CA GLY A 34 -1.78 3.99 11.41
C GLY A 34 -0.85 4.97 10.70
N GLY A 35 -1.11 5.25 9.43
CA GLY A 35 -0.22 6.09 8.64
C GLY A 35 -0.71 6.41 7.25
N LEU A 36 0.20 6.96 6.44
CA LEU A 36 -0.06 7.26 5.04
C LEU A 36 0.37 6.06 4.20
N THR A 37 -0.52 5.61 3.33
CA THR A 37 -0.29 4.53 2.39
C THR A 37 -0.59 5.03 0.98
N THR A 38 0.42 4.99 0.11
CA THR A 38 0.31 5.35 -1.30
C THR A 38 0.27 4.08 -2.13
N VAL A 39 -0.75 3.93 -2.97
CA VAL A 39 -0.84 2.89 -4.00
C VAL A 39 -0.40 3.52 -5.31
N ALA A 40 0.71 3.03 -5.86
CA ALA A 40 1.26 3.47 -7.13
C ALA A 40 1.21 2.30 -8.12
N PRO A 41 0.19 2.24 -9.00
CA PRO A 41 0.10 1.26 -10.07
C PRO A 41 1.38 1.23 -10.94
N ASP A 42 1.80 0.04 -11.35
CA ASP A 42 2.84 -0.19 -12.37
C ASP A 42 2.16 -0.82 -13.58
N GLU A 43 1.28 -0.02 -14.20
CA GLU A 43 0.22 -0.53 -15.07
C GLU A 43 0.68 -1.04 -16.44
N SER A 44 0.01 -2.11 -16.87
CA SER A 44 0.10 -2.73 -18.18
C SER A 44 -1.33 -3.09 -18.62
N THR A 45 -1.81 -2.45 -19.69
CA THR A 45 -3.20 -2.64 -20.16
C THR A 45 -3.26 -3.01 -21.63
N SER A 46 -4.13 -3.97 -21.94
CA SER A 46 -4.46 -4.32 -23.33
C SER A 46 -5.30 -3.21 -24.00
N ASN A 47 -5.35 -3.24 -25.34
CA ASN A 47 -6.15 -2.26 -26.08
C ASN A 47 -7.64 -2.44 -25.80
N ILE A 48 -8.36 -1.33 -25.77
CA ILE A 48 -9.82 -1.30 -25.72
C ILE A 48 -10.39 -1.97 -26.98
N VAL A 49 -11.27 -2.96 -26.77
CA VAL A 49 -12.04 -3.61 -27.83
C VAL A 49 -13.50 -3.20 -27.70
N ALA A 50 -14.08 -2.61 -28.75
CA ALA A 50 -15.49 -2.21 -28.79
C ALA A 50 -16.18 -2.77 -30.04
N GLY A 51 -17.33 -3.43 -29.87
CA GLY A 51 -18.07 -4.01 -30.99
C GLY A 51 -17.27 -5.04 -31.80
N GLY A 52 -16.31 -5.72 -31.16
CA GLY A 52 -15.39 -6.67 -31.80
C GLY A 52 -14.24 -6.06 -32.58
N THR A 53 -14.03 -4.74 -32.49
CA THR A 53 -12.91 -4.03 -33.14
C THR A 53 -11.93 -3.55 -32.07
N ASP A 54 -10.65 -3.88 -32.26
CA ASP A 54 -9.54 -3.30 -31.49
C ASP A 54 -9.35 -1.83 -31.87
N LEU A 55 -9.44 -0.93 -30.89
CA LEU A 55 -9.34 0.52 -31.09
C LEU A 55 -7.90 1.04 -31.06
N GLY A 56 -6.92 0.22 -30.68
CA GLY A 56 -5.51 0.62 -30.57
C GLY A 56 -5.22 1.62 -29.45
N VAL A 57 -6.09 1.70 -28.44
CA VAL A 57 -5.99 2.63 -27.31
C VAL A 57 -5.97 1.84 -26.00
N ALA A 58 -4.95 2.05 -25.18
CA ALA A 58 -4.80 1.47 -23.84
C ALA A 58 -5.21 2.46 -22.73
N LEU A 59 -5.14 2.07 -21.45
CA LEU A 59 -5.50 2.87 -20.27
C LEU A 59 -4.29 3.14 -19.36
N ASN A 60 -4.34 4.26 -18.63
CA ASN A 60 -3.41 4.64 -17.56
C ASN A 60 -4.17 4.92 -16.25
N ILE A 61 -3.58 4.59 -15.10
CA ILE A 61 -4.21 4.68 -13.78
C ILE A 61 -3.38 5.62 -12.88
N GLY A 62 -4.04 6.58 -12.22
CA GLY A 62 -3.35 7.51 -11.31
C GLY A 62 -2.91 6.87 -9.99
N ASN A 63 -1.94 7.48 -9.30
CA ASN A 63 -1.60 7.11 -7.91
C ASN A 63 -2.63 7.67 -6.92
N ASP A 64 -2.89 6.96 -5.82
CA ASP A 64 -3.74 7.45 -4.73
C ASP A 64 -3.08 7.25 -3.35
N THR A 65 -3.31 8.18 -2.42
CA THR A 65 -2.75 8.14 -1.05
C THR A 65 -3.84 8.27 -0.02
N GLN A 66 -3.97 7.24 0.81
CA GLN A 66 -5.03 7.11 1.80
C GLN A 66 -4.46 6.89 3.21
N LEU A 67 -5.35 6.97 4.20
CA LEU A 67 -5.04 6.54 5.55
C LEU A 67 -5.01 5.00 5.60
N GLY A 68 -3.83 4.45 5.84
CA GLY A 68 -3.62 3.02 6.02
C GLY A 68 -3.70 2.62 7.50
N LEU A 69 -4.33 1.48 7.76
CA LEU A 69 -4.33 0.81 9.04
C LEU A 69 -3.77 -0.61 8.88
N ASN A 70 -2.91 -1.00 9.81
CA ASN A 70 -2.25 -2.28 9.73
C ASN A 70 -2.30 -2.94 11.10
N VAL A 71 -2.86 -4.15 11.17
CA VAL A 71 -2.96 -4.91 12.40
C VAL A 71 -2.11 -6.15 12.26
N ALA A 72 -1.18 -6.37 13.19
CA ALA A 72 -0.36 -7.57 13.20
C ALA A 72 -0.40 -8.28 14.55
N TYR A 73 -0.23 -9.59 14.51
CA TYR A 73 -0.11 -10.44 15.70
C TYR A 73 1.15 -11.30 15.61
N PHE A 74 2.02 -11.21 16.61
CA PHE A 74 3.25 -12.01 16.68
C PHE A 74 2.94 -13.42 17.17
N ILE A 75 3.10 -14.40 16.27
CA ILE A 75 2.92 -15.82 16.59
C ILE A 75 4.19 -16.37 17.27
N THR A 76 5.35 -15.82 16.93
CA THR A 76 6.65 -16.07 17.57
C THR A 76 7.38 -14.75 17.73
N ASP A 77 8.56 -14.74 18.35
CA ASP A 77 9.38 -13.52 18.50
C ASP A 77 9.86 -12.92 17.16
N ASN A 78 9.82 -13.70 16.07
CA ASN A 78 10.29 -13.27 14.75
C ASN A 78 9.21 -13.35 13.67
N ILE A 79 8.05 -13.96 13.92
CA ILE A 79 7.02 -14.17 12.91
C ILE A 79 5.72 -13.53 13.35
N ASN A 80 5.18 -12.68 12.49
CA ASN A 80 3.85 -12.12 12.66
C ASN A 80 2.94 -12.47 11.48
N ILE A 81 1.63 -12.41 11.74
CA ILE A 81 0.60 -12.34 10.70
C ILE A 81 0.04 -10.94 10.73
N GLU A 82 -0.01 -10.32 9.57
CA GLU A 82 -0.35 -8.93 9.35
C GLU A 82 -1.54 -8.82 8.40
N LEU A 83 -2.51 -7.98 8.75
CA LEU A 83 -3.62 -7.60 7.89
C LEU A 83 -3.49 -6.11 7.57
N LEU A 84 -3.31 -5.82 6.29
CA LEU A 84 -3.47 -4.48 5.75
C LEU A 84 -4.96 -4.18 5.56
N ALA A 85 -5.43 -3.12 6.21
CA ALA A 85 -6.74 -2.53 5.97
C ALA A 85 -6.56 -1.05 5.60
N ALA A 86 -7.24 -0.56 4.59
CA ALA A 86 -7.21 0.84 4.21
C ALA A 86 -8.62 1.37 4.04
N THR A 87 -8.78 2.70 4.04
CA THR A 87 -9.97 3.29 3.45
C THR A 87 -9.97 3.01 1.95
N PRO A 88 -11.16 2.94 1.30
CA PRO A 88 -11.24 2.72 -0.15
C PRO A 88 -10.34 3.69 -0.91
N PHE A 89 -9.59 3.16 -1.88
CA PHE A 89 -8.77 3.94 -2.81
C PHE A 89 -9.62 4.29 -4.02
N LYS A 90 -9.46 5.51 -4.53
CA LYS A 90 -10.18 5.96 -5.72
C LYS A 90 -9.18 6.39 -6.78
N HIS A 91 -9.31 5.82 -7.97
CA HIS A 91 -8.40 6.05 -9.08
C HIS A 91 -9.12 6.63 -10.28
N ASP A 92 -8.51 7.67 -10.88
CA ASP A 92 -8.90 8.15 -12.20
C ASP A 92 -8.30 7.22 -13.27
N VAL A 93 -9.17 6.66 -14.10
CA VAL A 93 -8.78 5.86 -15.26
C VAL A 93 -8.76 6.77 -16.48
N ASN A 94 -7.62 6.86 -17.15
CA ASN A 94 -7.40 7.75 -18.29
C ASN A 94 -7.10 6.98 -19.56
N PHE A 95 -7.44 7.55 -20.72
CA PHE A 95 -6.94 7.06 -21.99
C PHE A 95 -5.43 7.27 -22.11
N SER A 96 -4.73 6.31 -22.71
CA SER A 96 -3.29 6.40 -23.03
C SER A 96 -2.96 7.45 -24.09
N VAL A 97 -3.96 7.86 -24.88
CA VAL A 97 -3.87 8.92 -25.90
C VAL A 97 -4.72 10.11 -25.51
N ALA A 98 -4.34 11.30 -25.97
CA ALA A 98 -5.08 12.52 -25.66
C ALA A 98 -6.42 12.57 -26.40
N ASP A 99 -7.49 12.77 -25.63
CA ASP A 99 -8.87 13.04 -26.05
C ASP A 99 -9.37 12.23 -27.27
N PRO A 100 -9.32 10.88 -27.22
CA PRO A 100 -9.68 10.04 -28.37
C PRO A 100 -11.15 10.14 -28.76
N LEU A 101 -12.02 10.51 -27.82
CA LEU A 101 -13.48 10.56 -28.01
C LEU A 101 -14.03 11.98 -28.10
N GLY A 102 -13.21 13.02 -27.94
CA GLY A 102 -13.67 14.41 -27.86
C GLY A 102 -14.38 14.75 -26.54
N THR A 103 -14.19 13.93 -25.50
CA THR A 103 -14.81 14.01 -24.18
C THR A 103 -13.82 14.33 -23.06
N GLY A 104 -12.53 14.48 -23.40
CA GLY A 104 -11.42 14.63 -22.47
C GLY A 104 -10.56 13.37 -22.35
N ASN A 105 -9.54 13.43 -21.50
CA ASN A 105 -8.57 12.34 -21.32
C ASN A 105 -9.02 11.29 -20.30
N GLN A 106 -9.91 11.65 -19.38
CA GLN A 106 -10.39 10.75 -18.33
C GLN A 106 -11.53 9.88 -18.86
N LEU A 107 -11.37 8.57 -18.75
CA LEU A 107 -12.40 7.59 -19.07
C LEU A 107 -13.45 7.54 -17.95
N GLY A 108 -12.99 7.41 -16.71
CA GLY A 108 -13.86 7.22 -15.56
C GLY A 108 -13.11 7.21 -14.24
N GLU A 109 -13.80 6.75 -13.21
CA GLU A 109 -13.30 6.60 -11.86
C GLU A 109 -13.61 5.17 -11.38
N VAL A 110 -12.69 4.58 -10.63
CA VAL A 110 -12.86 3.25 -10.03
C VAL A 110 -12.44 3.32 -8.56
N THR A 111 -13.25 2.72 -7.70
CA THR A 111 -12.93 2.58 -6.27
C THR A 111 -12.56 1.14 -5.96
N HIS A 112 -11.55 0.92 -5.11
CA HIS A 112 -11.21 -0.43 -4.66
C HIS A 112 -10.74 -0.50 -3.20
N LEU A 113 -10.82 -1.70 -2.66
CA LEU A 113 -10.28 -2.08 -1.36
C LEU A 113 -9.39 -3.31 -1.54
N PRO A 114 -8.08 -3.22 -1.28
CA PRO A 114 -7.15 -4.33 -1.41
C PRO A 114 -6.71 -4.90 -0.05
N PRO A 115 -7.59 -5.53 0.76
CA PRO A 115 -7.14 -6.20 1.98
C PRO A 115 -6.12 -7.28 1.66
N THR A 116 -5.01 -7.23 2.40
CA THR A 116 -3.86 -8.12 2.18
C THR A 116 -3.47 -8.77 3.49
N LEU A 117 -3.43 -10.10 3.49
CA LEU A 117 -2.98 -10.91 4.62
C LEU A 117 -1.55 -11.38 4.34
N THR A 118 -0.61 -11.02 5.23
CA THR A 118 0.81 -11.25 5.03
C THR A 118 1.42 -11.94 6.25
N ALA A 119 2.26 -12.96 6.02
CA ALA A 119 3.15 -13.47 7.04
C ALA A 119 4.49 -12.76 6.93
N ASN A 120 4.97 -12.14 8.02
CA ASN A 120 6.26 -11.47 8.04
C ASN A 120 7.27 -12.20 8.91
N TYR A 121 8.53 -12.16 8.48
CA TYR A 121 9.68 -12.62 9.23
C TYR A 121 10.61 -11.45 9.55
N TYR A 122 10.87 -11.24 10.83
CA TYR A 122 11.76 -10.22 11.39
C TYR A 122 13.13 -10.82 11.63
N PHE A 123 14.18 -10.19 11.07
CA PHE A 123 15.52 -10.77 11.06
C PHE A 123 16.27 -10.62 12.38
N ASN A 124 16.00 -9.54 13.11
CA ASN A 124 16.78 -9.18 14.28
C ASN A 124 16.21 -9.82 15.55
N ASP A 125 17.05 -9.91 16.58
CA ASP A 125 16.62 -10.31 17.91
C ASP A 125 15.59 -9.32 18.46
N ALA A 126 14.65 -9.82 19.26
CA ALA A 126 13.62 -9.01 19.90
C ALA A 126 14.19 -7.81 20.66
N SER A 127 15.41 -7.88 21.21
CA SER A 127 16.04 -6.77 21.93
C SER A 127 16.53 -5.60 21.05
N SER A 128 16.51 -5.73 19.72
CA SER A 128 16.99 -4.70 18.79
C SER A 128 15.93 -3.62 18.55
N ALA A 129 16.31 -2.34 18.68
CA ALA A 129 15.41 -1.23 18.34
C ALA A 129 15.11 -1.14 16.83
N PHE A 130 16.03 -1.57 15.98
CA PHE A 130 15.84 -1.64 14.54
C PHE A 130 15.41 -3.05 14.13
N GLN A 131 14.28 -3.16 13.46
CA GLN A 131 13.57 -4.41 13.19
C GLN A 131 13.21 -4.50 11.70
N PRO A 132 14.16 -4.89 10.83
CA PRO A 132 13.88 -5.15 9.42
C PRO A 132 13.10 -6.45 9.26
N TYR A 133 12.24 -6.52 8.26
CA TYR A 133 11.45 -7.70 7.95
C TYR A 133 11.21 -7.88 6.45
N VAL A 134 10.87 -9.10 6.08
CA VAL A 134 10.31 -9.48 4.78
C VAL A 134 8.99 -10.21 5.00
N GLY A 135 8.09 -10.16 4.03
CA GLY A 135 6.83 -10.87 4.11
C GLY A 135 6.33 -11.34 2.76
N ALA A 136 5.49 -12.38 2.82
CA ALA A 136 4.76 -12.91 1.69
C ALA A 136 3.31 -13.10 2.11
N GLY A 137 2.38 -12.82 1.19
CA GLY A 137 0.97 -12.78 1.51
C GLY A 137 0.07 -13.05 0.32
N ILE A 138 -1.22 -12.94 0.59
CA ILE A 138 -2.29 -13.03 -0.38
C ILE A 138 -3.14 -11.76 -0.28
N ASN A 139 -3.61 -11.30 -1.42
CA ASN A 139 -4.47 -10.14 -1.57
C ASN A 139 -5.80 -10.56 -2.20
N TYR A 140 -6.88 -9.93 -1.77
CA TYR A 140 -8.15 -9.98 -2.48
C TYR A 140 -8.65 -8.56 -2.67
N THR A 141 -8.61 -8.04 -3.89
CA THR A 141 -9.03 -6.67 -4.20
C THR A 141 -10.49 -6.64 -4.61
N PHE A 142 -11.30 -5.96 -3.81
CA PHE A 142 -12.69 -5.66 -4.10
C PHE A 142 -12.76 -4.39 -4.94
N ILE A 143 -13.32 -4.46 -6.14
CA ILE A 143 -13.54 -3.32 -7.02
C ILE A 143 -15.04 -2.98 -7.02
N PHE A 144 -15.36 -1.70 -6.93
CA PHE A 144 -16.72 -1.18 -6.84
C PHE A 144 -16.79 0.31 -7.17
N ASP A 145 -18.02 0.85 -7.25
CA ASP A 145 -18.29 2.24 -7.61
C ASP A 145 -17.56 2.67 -8.90
N GLU A 146 -17.69 1.85 -9.94
CA GLU A 146 -17.11 2.08 -11.26
C GLU A 146 -18.01 2.99 -12.11
N GLU A 147 -17.51 4.18 -12.47
CA GLU A 147 -18.31 5.19 -13.14
C GLU A 147 -17.55 5.79 -14.33
N PHE A 148 -18.22 5.97 -15.47
CA PHE A 148 -17.69 6.80 -16.54
C PHE A 148 -17.85 8.28 -16.20
N THR A 149 -17.00 9.14 -16.78
CA THR A 149 -17.27 10.58 -16.68
C THR A 149 -18.59 10.92 -17.38
N GLY A 150 -19.31 11.93 -16.90
CA GLY A 150 -20.60 12.31 -17.50
C GLY A 150 -20.51 12.70 -19.00
N ALA A 151 -19.33 13.15 -19.46
CA ALA A 151 -19.09 13.38 -20.89
C ALA A 151 -19.04 12.08 -21.69
N ASN A 152 -18.39 11.04 -21.15
CA ASN A 152 -18.33 9.70 -21.72
C ASN A 152 -19.69 9.00 -21.70
N GLU A 153 -20.46 9.17 -20.62
CA GLU A 153 -21.84 8.69 -20.55
C GLU A 153 -22.71 9.31 -21.65
N THR A 154 -22.58 10.63 -21.85
CA THR A 154 -23.27 11.35 -22.93
C THR A 154 -22.83 10.88 -24.31
N ALA A 155 -21.57 10.43 -24.45
CA ALA A 155 -21.03 9.84 -25.67
C ALA A 155 -21.46 8.37 -25.89
N GLY A 156 -22.25 7.81 -24.98
CA GLY A 156 -22.86 6.48 -25.10
C GLY A 156 -22.10 5.37 -24.39
N LEU A 157 -21.12 5.69 -23.53
CA LEU A 157 -20.46 4.71 -22.66
C LEU A 157 -21.32 4.44 -21.43
N SER A 158 -21.59 3.17 -21.11
CA SER A 158 -22.38 2.82 -19.92
C SER A 158 -22.04 1.43 -19.38
N ASP A 159 -22.61 1.09 -18.22
CA ASP A 159 -22.49 -0.22 -17.57
C ASP A 159 -21.04 -0.69 -17.37
N LEU A 160 -20.16 0.21 -16.89
CA LEU A 160 -18.77 -0.14 -16.53
C LEU A 160 -18.78 -1.10 -15.34
N SER A 161 -18.04 -2.20 -15.45
CA SER A 161 -17.83 -3.15 -14.38
C SER A 161 -16.43 -3.73 -14.49
N LEU A 162 -15.73 -3.81 -13.36
CA LEU A 162 -14.43 -4.46 -13.26
C LEU A 162 -14.53 -5.69 -12.35
N ASP A 163 -13.82 -6.75 -12.70
CA ASP A 163 -13.82 -7.98 -11.90
C ASP A 163 -12.93 -7.86 -10.66
N ASN A 164 -13.38 -8.42 -9.53
CA ASN A 164 -12.54 -8.52 -8.34
C ASN A 164 -11.28 -9.36 -8.61
N SER A 165 -10.18 -9.00 -7.95
CA SER A 165 -8.89 -9.66 -8.15
C SER A 165 -8.45 -10.46 -6.93
N PHE A 166 -7.78 -11.58 -7.16
CA PHE A 166 -7.06 -12.32 -6.13
C PHE A 166 -5.62 -12.53 -6.60
N GLY A 167 -4.66 -12.17 -5.76
CA GLY A 167 -3.26 -12.23 -6.15
C GLY A 167 -2.31 -12.45 -4.98
N LEU A 168 -1.05 -12.64 -5.31
CA LEU A 168 0.02 -12.76 -4.33
C LEU A 168 0.54 -11.37 -3.92
N SER A 169 1.20 -11.32 -2.78
CA SER A 169 1.92 -10.11 -2.36
C SER A 169 3.25 -10.43 -1.73
N ALA A 170 4.20 -9.52 -1.90
CA ALA A 170 5.49 -9.56 -1.24
C ALA A 170 5.78 -8.19 -0.63
N GLN A 171 6.37 -8.17 0.56
CA GLN A 171 6.72 -6.91 1.21
C GLN A 171 8.08 -6.96 1.86
N ILE A 172 8.69 -5.79 1.95
CA ILE A 172 9.86 -5.52 2.79
C ILE A 172 9.55 -4.31 3.64
N GLY A 173 10.08 -4.27 4.85
CA GLY A 173 9.90 -3.11 5.69
C GLY A 173 10.81 -3.11 6.90
N MET A 174 10.63 -2.09 7.72
CA MET A 174 11.35 -1.93 8.96
C MET A 174 10.49 -1.22 10.00
N ASP A 175 10.59 -1.70 11.23
CA ASP A 175 10.16 -0.96 12.42
C ASP A 175 11.39 -0.35 13.11
N TYR A 176 11.23 0.86 13.64
CA TYR A 176 12.19 1.47 14.55
C TYR A 176 11.50 1.82 15.87
N GLN A 177 11.91 1.15 16.93
CA GLN A 177 11.36 1.32 18.28
C GLN A 177 11.78 2.67 18.86
N ILE A 178 10.80 3.49 19.19
CA ILE A 178 10.99 4.76 19.92
C ILE A 178 11.07 4.45 21.41
N ASP A 179 10.19 3.57 21.89
CA ASP A 179 10.20 3.04 23.25
C ASP A 179 9.71 1.58 23.28
N LYS A 180 9.15 1.11 24.40
CA LYS A 180 8.65 -0.27 24.56
C LYS A 180 7.32 -0.54 23.85
N LYS A 181 6.61 0.50 23.44
CA LYS A 181 5.26 0.39 22.86
C LYS A 181 5.14 1.14 21.55
N TRP A 182 5.83 2.26 21.41
CA TRP A 182 5.74 3.07 20.22
C TRP A 182 6.90 2.79 19.27
N HIS A 183 6.56 2.62 18.00
CA HIS A 183 7.50 2.53 16.89
C HIS A 183 7.05 3.35 15.70
N VAL A 184 7.99 3.63 14.80
CA VAL A 184 7.70 4.06 13.44
C VAL A 184 7.96 2.91 12.49
N ASN A 185 7.19 2.86 11.41
CA ASN A 185 7.29 1.84 10.39
C ASN A 185 7.40 2.47 9.01
N ALA A 186 8.22 1.85 8.16
CA ALA A 186 8.29 2.11 6.73
C ALA A 186 8.27 0.79 5.98
N SER A 187 7.44 0.69 4.93
CA SER A 187 7.34 -0.53 4.13
C SER A 187 7.10 -0.25 2.66
N VAL A 188 7.54 -1.20 1.84
CA VAL A 188 7.26 -1.30 0.41
C VAL A 188 6.66 -2.67 0.16
N ARG A 189 5.52 -2.71 -0.53
CA ARG A 189 4.81 -3.93 -0.88
C ARG A 189 4.53 -3.93 -2.37
N TYR A 190 4.72 -5.06 -3.01
CA TYR A 190 4.19 -5.35 -4.33
C TYR A 190 2.96 -6.25 -4.17
N ILE A 191 1.91 -5.97 -4.92
CA ILE A 191 0.69 -6.76 -4.95
C ILE A 191 0.41 -7.08 -6.41
N ASP A 192 0.22 -8.35 -6.70
CA ASP A 192 -0.27 -8.86 -7.98
C ASP A 192 -1.79 -8.60 -8.04
N ILE A 193 -2.22 -7.75 -8.97
CA ILE A 193 -3.63 -7.36 -9.14
C ILE A 193 -3.96 -7.31 -10.63
N ASP A 194 -4.57 -8.38 -11.11
CA ASP A 194 -5.13 -8.50 -12.45
C ASP A 194 -6.66 -8.37 -12.42
N THR A 195 -7.23 -7.64 -13.38
CA THR A 195 -8.69 -7.51 -13.55
C THR A 195 -9.08 -7.43 -15.03
N GLU A 196 -10.36 -7.66 -15.31
CA GLU A 196 -10.98 -7.48 -16.62
C GLU A 196 -12.07 -6.41 -16.49
N ALA A 197 -12.23 -5.56 -17.50
CA ALA A 197 -13.30 -4.57 -17.57
C ALA A 197 -14.31 -4.92 -18.66
N THR A 198 -15.58 -4.74 -18.36
CA THR A 198 -16.68 -4.82 -19.33
C THR A 198 -17.51 -3.54 -19.31
N PHE A 199 -18.02 -3.14 -20.47
CA PHE A 199 -18.85 -1.94 -20.62
C PHE A 199 -19.69 -2.00 -21.91
N LYS A 200 -20.48 -0.96 -22.16
CA LYS A 200 -21.23 -0.78 -23.42
C LYS A 200 -20.88 0.51 -24.13
N VAL A 201 -21.00 0.48 -25.45
CA VAL A 201 -20.99 1.65 -26.36
C VAL A 201 -22.33 1.64 -27.10
N GLY A 202 -23.30 2.40 -26.60
CA GLY A 202 -24.70 2.25 -27.00
C GLY A 202 -25.20 0.83 -26.72
N GLU A 203 -25.58 0.09 -27.77
CA GLU A 203 -26.03 -1.31 -27.64
C GLU A 203 -24.90 -2.34 -27.82
N ALA A 204 -23.70 -1.90 -28.22
CA ALA A 204 -22.56 -2.79 -28.45
C ALA A 204 -21.79 -3.05 -27.15
N SER A 205 -21.34 -4.28 -26.93
CA SER A 205 -20.44 -4.61 -25.83
C SER A 205 -19.01 -4.14 -26.12
N GLY A 206 -18.34 -3.67 -25.07
CA GLY A 206 -16.91 -3.39 -25.03
C GLY A 206 -16.24 -4.12 -23.87
N THR A 207 -14.98 -4.52 -24.06
CA THR A 207 -14.19 -5.18 -23.03
C THR A 207 -12.73 -4.71 -23.06
N VAL A 208 -12.07 -4.86 -21.91
CA VAL A 208 -10.61 -4.81 -21.74
C VAL A 208 -10.26 -6.05 -20.93
N ASN A 209 -9.63 -7.04 -21.55
CA ASN A 209 -9.52 -8.38 -20.97
C ASN A 209 -8.29 -8.54 -20.07
N ASP A 210 -7.32 -7.65 -20.18
CA ASP A 210 -6.08 -7.73 -19.41
C ASP A 210 -5.76 -6.31 -18.89
N ILE A 211 -6.06 -6.08 -17.61
CA ILE A 211 -5.70 -4.89 -16.84
C ILE A 211 -4.81 -5.35 -15.69
N GLU A 212 -3.50 -5.28 -15.89
CA GLU A 212 -2.47 -5.54 -14.87
C GLU A 212 -2.22 -4.22 -14.13
N ILE A 213 -2.62 -4.13 -12.86
CA ILE A 213 -2.45 -2.93 -12.03
C ILE A 213 -1.13 -3.01 -11.26
N ASP A 214 -0.83 -4.19 -10.73
CA ASP A 214 0.45 -4.57 -10.11
C ASP A 214 1.15 -3.50 -9.26
N PRO A 215 0.46 -2.90 -8.28
CA PRO A 215 0.95 -1.68 -7.67
C PRO A 215 2.11 -1.92 -6.71
N TRP A 216 3.02 -0.95 -6.70
CA TRP A 216 3.89 -0.70 -5.57
C TRP A 216 3.15 0.13 -4.51
N VAL A 217 3.04 -0.44 -3.32
CA VAL A 217 2.39 0.18 -2.16
C VAL A 217 3.45 0.63 -1.17
N TYR A 218 3.53 1.94 -0.96
CA TYR A 218 4.46 2.58 -0.02
C TYR A 218 3.72 2.99 1.24
N THR A 219 4.26 2.69 2.43
CA THR A 219 3.62 3.08 3.69
C THR A 219 4.63 3.69 4.65
N LEU A 220 4.21 4.78 5.30
CA LEU A 220 4.87 5.37 6.46
C LEU A 220 3.86 5.48 7.58
N SER A 221 4.14 4.85 8.73
CA SER A 221 3.17 4.77 9.83
C SER A 221 3.80 4.87 11.21
N VAL A 222 2.95 5.19 12.19
CA VAL A 222 3.27 5.07 13.62
C VAL A 222 2.53 3.85 14.14
N GLY A 223 3.24 3.01 14.90
CA GLY A 223 2.72 1.79 15.49
C GLY A 223 2.68 1.84 17.00
N TYR A 224 1.75 1.07 17.56
CA TYR A 224 1.65 0.79 18.98
C TYR A 224 1.56 -0.71 19.24
N THR A 225 2.42 -1.21 20.12
CA THR A 225 2.44 -2.60 20.60
C THR A 225 1.68 -2.72 21.93
N PHE A 226 0.76 -3.68 22.01
CA PHE A 226 -0.10 -3.96 23.16
C PHE A 226 0.41 -5.11 24.01
#